data_AF-G0MMW5-F1
#
_entry.id   AF-G0MMW5-F1
#
_cell.length_a   1.000
_cell.length_b   1.000
_cell.length_c   1.000
_cell.angle_alpha   90.00
_cell.angle_beta   90.00
_cell.angle_gamma   90.00
#
_symmetry.space_group_name_H-M   'P 1'
#
loop_
_entity.id
_entity.type
_entity.pdbx_description
1 polymer ?
#
loop_
_entity_poly.entity_id
_entity_poly.type
_entity_poly.pdbx_seq_one_letter_code
_entity_poly.pdbx_strand_id
1 'polypeptide(L)'
;MLSRNVKAIVPDFSEVRIEKATRLRVHLVFWTEGLVQNHPDGTGTDPQTLGKLGHLSSRCAWQLQEKHRLGEGKLVENHFSYTHHRAPLPKEAIHIVGKANATSMGTHQLSFSIHTYINRRRVPIGSGHSSLSIVPSDPQSAPPHHPADDTSESSSEGSDDEFSDSTLDSFESSPPSSPPVHQPSEEQGAGVATTPTNEDFTSPHIVPPSDPSIVSVSTSRSIAPLDSSPSVVAPPLPSIVPRRSILCESLSEEERSRKRKRSVSWGREHDANVAFMLVNVTSTRPNKDDTLENLLKEIGVEPKDVRFENLPIKKAHSKVFYFTVATDIEKSKLENEFKKRQWRGLFAIESICSDSSTPFFWSSHSIQSIVETCFLAAGKPAFADDLAEQLNNKKFLGEIVKNEELVKKVLSGLNVKGARMFRQQIKPSATF
;
A
#
# COMPACT_ATOMS: atom_id res chain seq x y z
N MET A 1 23.38 7.10 -3.36
CA MET A 1 23.28 8.49 -3.89
C MET A 1 22.13 9.28 -3.28
N LEU A 2 20.88 8.76 -3.33
CA LEU A 2 19.71 9.52 -2.86
C LEU A 2 19.81 9.98 -1.40
N SER A 3 20.29 9.08 -0.52
CA SER A 3 20.49 9.38 0.90
C SER A 3 21.39 10.58 1.14
N ARG A 4 22.45 10.78 0.34
CA ARG A 4 23.38 11.90 0.50
C ARG A 4 22.71 13.24 0.16
N ASN A 5 21.95 13.29 -0.94
CA ASN A 5 21.29 14.52 -1.39
C ASN A 5 20.10 14.88 -0.49
N VAL A 6 19.35 13.88 -0.03
CA VAL A 6 18.26 14.12 0.93
C VAL A 6 18.81 14.51 2.29
N LYS A 7 19.93 13.91 2.75
CA LYS A 7 20.59 14.28 4.01
C LYS A 7 21.09 15.73 4.04
N ALA A 8 21.37 16.34 2.89
CA ALA A 8 21.72 17.75 2.83
C ALA A 8 20.51 18.68 3.16
N ILE A 9 19.28 18.18 3.03
CA ILE A 9 18.04 18.91 3.30
C ILE A 9 17.37 18.45 4.61
N VAL A 10 17.54 17.16 4.95
CA VAL A 10 16.96 16.48 6.10
C VAL A 10 18.10 15.69 6.76
N PRO A 11 18.91 16.30 7.66
CA PRO A 11 20.11 15.68 8.21
C PRO A 11 19.85 14.34 8.91
N ASP A 12 18.68 14.19 9.55
CA ASP A 12 18.22 12.96 10.22
C ASP A 12 17.64 11.91 9.25
N PHE A 13 17.77 12.11 7.94
CA PHE A 13 17.17 11.22 6.95
C PHE A 13 17.65 9.77 7.09
N SER A 14 16.68 8.87 7.24
CA SER A 14 16.85 7.42 7.25
C SER A 14 15.79 6.76 6.35
N GLU A 15 16.05 5.52 5.93
CA GLU A 15 15.15 4.77 5.04
C GLU A 15 13.77 4.52 5.67
N VAL A 16 13.66 4.56 7.00
CA VAL A 16 12.39 4.45 7.75
C VAL A 16 11.41 5.59 7.41
N ARG A 17 11.90 6.71 6.86
CA ARG A 17 11.06 7.85 6.43
C ARG A 17 10.40 7.62 5.06
N ILE A 18 10.67 6.49 4.40
CA ILE A 18 10.08 6.11 3.12
C ILE A 18 8.80 5.31 3.40
N GLU A 19 7.63 5.98 3.34
CA GLU A 19 6.33 5.33 3.55
C GLU A 19 6.00 4.37 2.40
N LYS A 20 6.38 4.73 1.17
CA LYS A 20 6.16 3.87 0.00
C LYS A 20 7.17 4.15 -1.10
N ALA A 21 7.79 3.11 -1.63
CA ALA A 21 8.63 3.18 -2.82
C ALA A 21 8.21 2.13 -3.84
N THR A 22 7.76 2.58 -5.01
CA THR A 22 7.50 1.74 -6.18
C THR A 22 8.22 2.34 -7.37
N ARG A 23 8.32 1.56 -8.46
CA ARG A 23 8.94 2.05 -9.71
C ARG A 23 8.31 3.37 -10.19
N LEU A 24 7.02 3.61 -9.98
CA LEU A 24 6.36 4.82 -10.51
C LEU A 24 6.22 5.95 -9.48
N ARG A 25 6.47 5.66 -8.20
CA ARG A 25 6.11 6.57 -7.12
C ARG A 25 6.96 6.36 -5.88
N VAL A 26 7.47 7.46 -5.34
CA VAL A 26 8.11 7.49 -4.02
C VAL A 26 7.33 8.45 -3.13
N HIS A 27 7.06 8.03 -1.91
CA HIS A 27 6.33 8.79 -0.91
C HIS A 27 7.19 8.86 0.35
N LEU A 28 7.60 10.08 0.68
CA LEU A 28 8.43 10.40 1.84
C LEU A 28 7.60 11.18 2.87
N VAL A 29 7.88 10.97 4.15
CA VAL A 29 7.23 11.71 5.25
C VAL A 29 8.29 12.30 6.15
N PHE A 30 8.19 13.62 6.39
CA PHE A 30 9.13 14.36 7.22
C PHE A 30 8.39 15.25 8.23
N TRP A 31 8.97 15.43 9.40
CA TRP A 31 8.54 16.47 10.33
C TRP A 31 9.21 17.79 9.95
N THR A 32 8.48 18.91 10.03
CA THR A 32 9.03 20.22 9.62
C THR A 32 10.24 20.66 10.43
N GLU A 33 10.36 20.20 11.67
CA GLU A 33 11.52 20.45 12.54
C GLU A 33 12.80 19.71 12.10
N GLY A 34 12.67 18.62 11.34
CA GLY A 34 13.81 17.88 10.77
C GLY A 34 14.35 18.48 9.46
N LEU A 35 13.66 19.49 8.90
CA LEU A 35 14.11 20.19 7.70
C LEU A 35 15.08 21.30 8.08
N VAL A 36 16.11 21.50 7.25
CA VAL A 36 17.00 22.65 7.39
C VAL A 36 16.20 23.95 7.27
N GLN A 37 16.28 24.79 8.32
CA GLN A 37 15.59 26.08 8.42
C GLN A 37 16.48 27.17 7.79
N ASN A 38 16.26 27.45 6.50
CA ASN A 38 17.04 28.44 5.74
C ASN A 38 16.21 29.66 5.32
N HIS A 39 15.02 29.85 5.89
CA HIS A 39 14.22 31.02 5.54
C HIS A 39 14.89 32.30 6.07
N PRO A 40 14.97 33.39 5.28
CA PRO A 40 15.63 34.64 5.71
C PRO A 40 15.01 35.23 6.99
N ASP A 41 13.72 35.00 7.21
CA ASP A 41 12.98 35.46 8.40
C ASP A 41 13.23 34.58 9.65
N GLY A 42 14.12 33.59 9.56
CA GLY A 42 14.48 32.70 10.68
C GLY A 42 13.43 31.65 11.05
N THR A 43 12.24 31.70 10.45
CA THR A 43 11.17 30.72 10.69
C THR A 43 10.77 30.01 9.40
N GLY A 44 10.94 28.69 9.37
CA GLY A 44 10.42 27.82 8.32
C GLY A 44 11.46 27.31 7.32
N THR A 45 11.00 26.37 6.49
CA THR A 45 11.79 25.83 5.38
C THR A 45 11.61 26.71 4.15
N ASP A 46 12.73 27.12 3.55
CA ASP A 46 12.73 27.86 2.30
C ASP A 46 11.94 27.11 1.19
N PRO A 47 11.05 27.79 0.44
CA PRO A 47 10.29 27.18 -0.65
C PRO A 47 11.17 26.45 -1.68
N GLN A 48 12.36 26.96 -2.02
CA GLN A 48 13.23 26.27 -2.98
C GLN A 48 13.73 24.94 -2.43
N THR A 49 14.03 24.88 -1.13
CA THR A 49 14.42 23.67 -0.42
C THR A 49 13.31 22.60 -0.47
N LEU A 50 12.04 22.99 -0.29
CA LEU A 50 10.89 22.10 -0.46
C LEU A 50 10.76 21.61 -1.91
N GLY A 51 10.92 22.50 -2.88
CA GLY A 51 10.92 22.16 -4.30
C GLY A 51 12.00 21.14 -4.67
N LYS A 52 13.24 21.35 -4.19
CA LYS A 52 14.37 20.42 -4.37
C LYS A 52 14.07 19.04 -3.78
N LEU A 53 13.51 18.99 -2.57
CA LEU A 53 13.14 17.72 -1.94
C LEU A 53 12.05 16.98 -2.73
N GLY A 54 11.08 17.72 -3.27
CA GLY A 54 10.09 17.21 -4.21
C GLY A 54 10.72 16.61 -5.47
N HIS A 55 11.64 17.33 -6.12
CA HIS A 55 12.39 16.83 -7.27
C HIS A 55 13.22 15.57 -6.95
N LEU A 56 13.92 15.55 -5.81
CA LEU A 56 14.69 14.38 -5.39
C LEU A 56 13.78 13.14 -5.22
N SER A 57 12.57 13.32 -4.69
CA SER A 57 11.61 12.23 -4.54
C SER A 57 11.14 11.66 -5.89
N SER A 58 10.86 12.51 -6.88
CA SER A 58 10.44 12.06 -8.22
C SER A 58 11.61 11.45 -9.00
N ARG A 59 12.83 11.99 -8.85
CA ARG A 59 14.05 11.37 -9.38
C ARG A 59 14.31 10.00 -8.76
N CYS A 60 14.02 9.81 -7.47
CA CYS A 60 14.09 8.48 -6.84
C CYS A 60 13.13 7.50 -7.51
N ALA A 61 11.88 7.91 -7.75
CA ALA A 61 10.91 7.09 -8.46
C ALA A 61 11.44 6.69 -9.85
N TRP A 62 12.01 7.63 -10.59
CA TRP A 62 12.64 7.35 -11.90
C TRP A 62 13.79 6.33 -11.79
N GLN A 63 14.70 6.48 -10.83
CA GLN A 63 15.81 5.55 -10.63
C GLN A 63 15.34 4.12 -10.29
N LEU A 64 14.19 3.96 -9.63
CA LEU A 64 13.59 2.66 -9.37
C LEU A 64 13.01 1.99 -10.63
N GLN A 65 12.78 2.74 -11.72
CA GLN A 65 12.38 2.20 -13.02
C GLN A 65 13.59 1.64 -13.77
N GLU A 66 14.69 2.40 -13.77
CA GLU A 66 15.80 2.24 -14.71
C GLU A 66 16.94 1.35 -14.22
N LYS A 67 16.86 0.81 -12.99
CA LYS A 67 17.86 -0.15 -12.45
C LYS A 67 18.10 -1.39 -13.33
N HIS A 68 17.30 -1.59 -14.38
CA HIS A 68 17.37 -2.71 -15.33
C HIS A 68 17.66 -2.31 -16.79
N ARG A 69 17.73 -1.02 -17.17
CA ARG A 69 17.64 -0.64 -18.60
C ARG A 69 18.63 0.38 -19.15
N LEU A 70 19.50 1.01 -18.34
CA LEU A 70 20.42 2.02 -18.87
C LEU A 70 21.88 1.59 -18.84
N GLY A 71 22.47 1.61 -20.03
CA GLY A 71 23.91 1.75 -20.21
C GLY A 71 24.42 3.08 -19.65
N GLU A 72 25.74 3.25 -19.67
CA GLU A 72 26.48 4.34 -19.05
C GLU A 72 26.19 5.71 -19.71
N GLY A 73 25.03 6.32 -19.42
CA GLY A 73 24.65 7.65 -19.89
C GLY A 73 24.68 8.71 -18.78
N LYS A 74 25.03 9.95 -19.12
CA LYS A 74 24.98 11.08 -18.18
C LYS A 74 23.56 11.61 -18.07
N LEU A 75 23.04 11.65 -16.84
CA LEU A 75 21.74 12.25 -16.55
C LEU A 75 21.84 13.78 -16.58
N VAL A 76 21.05 14.44 -17.42
CA VAL A 76 20.94 15.90 -17.50
C VAL A 76 19.54 16.32 -17.09
N GLU A 77 19.46 17.30 -16.18
CA GLU A 77 18.21 17.94 -15.78
C GLU A 77 17.93 19.10 -16.74
N ASN A 78 16.81 19.04 -17.47
CA ASN A 78 16.51 20.04 -18.50
C ASN A 78 15.61 21.17 -17.99
N HIS A 79 14.65 20.84 -17.13
CA HIS A 79 13.67 21.80 -16.63
C HIS A 79 13.24 21.45 -15.22
N PHE A 80 13.07 22.46 -14.37
CA PHE A 80 12.51 22.35 -13.03
C PHE A 80 11.58 23.54 -12.79
N SER A 81 10.35 23.25 -12.38
CA SER A 81 9.34 24.24 -12.02
C SER A 81 8.64 23.84 -10.72
N TYR A 82 8.48 24.81 -9.83
CA TYR A 82 7.86 24.63 -8.52
C TYR A 82 6.91 25.78 -8.21
N THR A 83 5.68 25.43 -7.86
CA THR A 83 4.64 26.35 -7.39
C THR A 83 4.45 26.14 -5.89
N HIS A 84 4.80 27.17 -5.12
CA HIS A 84 4.54 27.21 -3.68
C HIS A 84 3.12 27.72 -3.42
N HIS A 85 2.33 26.99 -2.63
CA HIS A 85 0.97 27.40 -2.27
C HIS A 85 0.91 27.98 -0.86
N ARG A 86 1.65 27.42 0.10
CA ARG A 86 1.70 27.89 1.49
C ARG A 86 2.91 27.33 2.23
N ALA A 87 3.37 28.05 3.25
CA ALA A 87 4.38 27.55 4.17
C ALA A 87 3.81 26.39 5.02
N PRO A 88 4.62 25.34 5.31
CA PRO A 88 4.23 24.30 6.23
C PRO A 88 4.26 24.81 7.67
N LEU A 89 3.33 24.34 8.53
CA LEU A 89 3.30 24.77 9.93
C LEU A 89 4.42 24.09 10.73
N PRO A 90 4.95 24.75 11.78
CA PRO A 90 5.90 24.12 12.70
C PRO A 90 5.31 22.86 13.33
N LYS A 91 6.15 21.84 13.57
CA LYS A 91 5.77 20.57 14.21
C LYS A 91 4.67 19.79 13.47
N GLU A 92 4.56 19.95 12.16
CA GLU A 92 3.69 19.15 11.31
C GLU A 92 4.46 18.14 10.47
N ALA A 93 3.81 17.03 10.14
CA ALA A 93 4.31 16.08 9.16
C ALA A 93 3.95 16.54 7.73
N ILE A 94 4.96 16.67 6.87
CA ILE A 94 4.80 16.89 5.44
C ILE A 94 4.96 15.57 4.68
N HIS A 95 4.08 15.36 3.71
CA HIS A 95 4.07 14.22 2.81
C HIS A 95 4.49 14.68 1.42
N ILE A 96 5.58 14.09 0.93
CA ILE A 96 6.16 14.39 -0.37
C ILE A 96 5.97 13.19 -1.26
N VAL A 97 5.21 13.37 -2.34
CA VAL A 97 4.94 12.31 -3.30
C VAL A 97 5.58 12.69 -4.63
N GLY A 98 6.65 11.99 -4.97
CA GLY A 98 7.31 12.05 -6.26
C GLY A 98 6.83 10.94 -7.18
N LYS A 99 6.67 11.27 -8.46
CA LYS A 99 6.29 10.33 -9.52
C LYS A 99 7.20 10.52 -10.72
N ALA A 100 7.43 9.44 -11.44
CA ALA A 100 8.18 9.45 -12.69
C ALA A 100 7.40 8.70 -13.76
N ASN A 101 7.28 9.32 -14.92
CA ASN A 101 6.73 8.70 -16.12
C ASN A 101 7.88 8.55 -17.11
N ALA A 102 8.34 7.32 -17.35
CA ALA A 102 9.26 7.07 -18.43
C ALA A 102 8.56 7.27 -19.78
N THR A 103 9.23 7.96 -20.69
CA THR A 103 8.81 8.06 -22.08
C THR A 103 9.84 7.35 -22.95
N SER A 104 9.42 6.81 -24.09
CA SER A 104 10.30 6.14 -25.04
C SER A 104 11.27 7.10 -25.75
N MET A 105 11.05 8.41 -25.65
CA MET A 105 11.82 9.43 -26.38
C MET A 105 13.03 9.98 -25.61
N GLY A 106 13.55 9.25 -24.62
CA GLY A 106 14.76 9.64 -23.87
C GLY A 106 14.61 10.86 -22.94
N THR A 107 13.43 11.46 -22.86
CA THR A 107 13.11 12.57 -21.94
C THR A 107 12.03 12.15 -20.96
N HIS A 108 12.41 11.93 -19.72
CA HIS A 108 11.51 11.45 -18.66
C HIS A 108 10.86 12.62 -17.94
N GLN A 109 9.53 12.54 -17.79
CA GLN A 109 8.77 13.55 -17.06
C GLN A 109 8.63 13.15 -15.60
N LEU A 110 9.00 14.07 -14.72
CA LEU A 110 8.89 13.94 -13.29
C LEU A 110 7.83 14.90 -12.77
N SER A 111 7.04 14.46 -11.80
CA SER A 111 6.09 15.33 -11.10
C SER A 111 6.15 15.06 -9.60
N PHE A 112 5.90 16.07 -8.79
CA PHE A 112 5.83 15.90 -7.35
C PHE A 112 4.76 16.79 -6.71
N SER A 113 4.26 16.36 -5.55
CA SER A 113 3.32 17.14 -4.75
C SER A 113 3.68 17.04 -3.26
N ILE A 114 3.60 18.17 -2.58
CA ILE A 114 3.90 18.33 -1.16
C ILE A 114 2.60 18.73 -0.46
N HIS A 115 2.23 18.02 0.60
CA HIS A 115 1.01 18.27 1.35
C HIS A 115 1.15 17.86 2.80
N THR A 116 0.28 18.38 3.66
CA THR A 116 0.13 17.97 5.06
C THR A 116 -1.33 17.53 5.28
N TYR A 117 -1.62 16.96 6.45
CA TYR A 117 -2.96 16.57 6.85
C TYR A 117 -3.38 17.33 8.10
N ILE A 118 -4.36 18.23 7.94
CA ILE A 118 -4.99 18.97 9.05
C ILE A 118 -6.40 18.42 9.22
N ASN A 119 -6.73 17.90 10.40
CA ASN A 119 -8.04 17.29 10.67
C ASN A 119 -8.42 16.22 9.64
N ARG A 120 -7.45 15.36 9.26
CA ARG A 120 -7.57 14.32 8.22
C ARG A 120 -7.86 14.85 6.81
N ARG A 121 -7.88 16.17 6.59
CA ARG A 121 -8.00 16.79 5.26
C ARG A 121 -6.62 17.05 4.69
N ARG A 122 -6.42 16.63 3.44
CA ARG A 122 -5.18 16.89 2.69
C ARG A 122 -5.12 18.37 2.34
N VAL A 123 -4.07 19.06 2.78
CA VAL A 123 -3.86 20.48 2.49
C VAL A 123 -2.57 20.66 1.67
N PRO A 124 -2.65 21.23 0.45
CA PRO A 124 -1.48 21.37 -0.42
C PRO A 124 -0.51 22.41 0.15
N ILE A 125 0.79 22.11 0.04
CA ILE A 125 1.91 23.01 0.39
C ILE A 125 2.56 23.52 -0.89
N GLY A 126 2.78 22.63 -1.85
CA GLY A 126 3.38 22.98 -3.14
C GLY A 126 3.32 21.82 -4.12
N SER A 127 3.58 22.10 -5.39
CA SER A 127 3.70 21.08 -6.44
C SER A 127 4.68 21.53 -7.51
N GLY A 128 5.20 20.57 -8.27
CA GLY A 128 6.17 20.90 -9.30
C GLY A 128 6.39 19.77 -10.29
N HIS A 129 7.12 20.11 -11.34
CA HIS A 129 7.46 19.24 -12.44
C HIS A 129 8.93 19.42 -12.79
N SER A 130 9.55 18.35 -13.29
CA SER A 130 10.88 18.44 -13.87
C SER A 130 11.04 17.45 -15.01
N SER A 131 12.06 17.63 -15.83
CA SER A 131 12.41 16.67 -16.89
C SER A 131 13.86 16.25 -16.78
N LEU A 132 14.09 14.97 -17.06
CA LEU A 132 15.43 14.37 -17.13
C LEU A 132 15.65 13.84 -18.54
N SER A 133 16.80 14.15 -19.13
CA SER A 133 17.28 13.50 -20.34
C SER A 133 18.51 12.67 -20.05
N ILE A 134 18.63 11.54 -20.73
CA ILE A 134 19.85 10.75 -20.71
C ILE A 134 20.62 11.14 -21.95
N VAL A 135 21.77 11.76 -21.75
CA VAL A 135 22.72 12.00 -22.85
C VAL A 135 23.61 10.77 -22.92
N PRO A 136 23.65 10.06 -24.06
CA PRO A 136 24.62 8.99 -24.27
C PRO A 136 26.01 9.57 -23.95
N SER A 137 26.80 8.90 -23.12
CA SER A 137 28.20 9.26 -23.01
C SER A 137 28.79 9.08 -24.40
N ASP A 138 29.42 10.12 -24.96
CA ASP A 138 30.07 10.02 -26.27
C ASP A 138 30.87 8.72 -26.28
N PRO A 139 30.67 7.82 -27.26
CA PRO A 139 31.50 6.64 -27.37
C PRO A 139 32.91 7.18 -27.43
N GLN A 140 33.67 6.97 -26.36
CA GLN A 140 35.05 7.42 -26.24
C GLN A 140 35.69 7.12 -27.58
N SER A 141 36.15 8.19 -28.23
CA SER A 141 36.83 8.17 -29.50
C SER A 141 37.72 6.94 -29.49
N ALA A 142 37.35 5.91 -30.26
CA ALA A 142 38.20 4.76 -30.44
C ALA A 142 39.58 5.34 -30.77
N PRO A 143 40.66 4.91 -30.08
CA PRO A 143 41.98 5.46 -30.34
C PRO A 143 42.19 5.43 -31.85
N PRO A 144 42.62 6.54 -32.47
CA PRO A 144 42.74 6.61 -33.91
C PRO A 144 43.56 5.39 -34.34
N HIS A 145 42.96 4.53 -35.16
CA HIS A 145 43.68 3.46 -35.81
C HIS A 145 44.85 4.11 -36.52
N HIS A 146 46.04 3.99 -35.94
CA HIS A 146 47.27 4.25 -36.66
C HIS A 146 47.18 3.38 -37.93
N PRO A 147 47.33 3.96 -39.13
CA PRO A 147 47.50 3.14 -40.32
C PRO A 147 48.74 2.27 -40.06
N ALA A 148 48.53 0.96 -40.01
CA ALA A 148 49.63 0.02 -40.04
C ALA A 148 50.39 0.28 -41.33
N ASP A 149 51.65 0.66 -41.21
CA ASP A 149 52.58 0.67 -42.32
C ASP A 149 52.59 -0.74 -42.91
N ASP A 150 52.20 -0.79 -44.18
CA ASP A 150 52.44 -1.90 -45.09
C ASP A 150 53.95 -2.14 -45.14
N THR A 151 54.40 -3.22 -44.50
CA THR A 151 55.64 -3.88 -44.92
C THR A 151 55.40 -5.37 -44.92
N SER A 152 55.19 -5.86 -46.13
CA SER A 152 55.02 -7.24 -46.51
C SER A 152 56.24 -8.08 -46.16
N GLU A 153 56.02 -9.32 -45.70
CA GLU A 153 56.75 -10.56 -46.03
C GLU A 153 56.01 -11.69 -45.28
N SER A 154 55.12 -12.43 -45.95
CA SER A 154 55.37 -13.67 -46.71
C SER A 154 55.58 -14.91 -45.82
N SER A 155 55.01 -16.03 -46.30
CA SER A 155 55.04 -17.43 -45.81
C SER A 155 54.11 -17.80 -44.66
N SER A 156 53.48 -18.97 -44.62
CA SER A 156 53.13 -20.02 -45.58
C SER A 156 52.15 -20.96 -44.84
N GLU A 157 51.41 -21.79 -45.60
CA GLU A 157 50.89 -23.12 -45.18
C GLU A 157 49.93 -23.14 -43.97
N GLY A 158 48.63 -23.39 -44.15
CA GLY A 158 48.10 -24.63 -44.70
C GLY A 158 47.65 -25.53 -43.54
N SER A 159 46.34 -25.70 -43.36
CA SER A 159 45.73 -26.97 -42.94
C SER A 159 44.22 -26.79 -42.90
N ASP A 160 43.57 -27.53 -43.79
CA ASP A 160 42.19 -27.98 -43.66
C ASP A 160 42.03 -28.76 -42.34
N ASP A 161 40.83 -28.66 -41.74
CA ASP A 161 40.13 -29.77 -41.08
C ASP A 161 38.73 -29.28 -40.65
N GLU A 162 37.82 -29.39 -41.60
CA GLU A 162 36.64 -30.25 -41.51
C GLU A 162 36.07 -30.69 -40.13
N PHE A 163 34.73 -30.63 -40.08
CA PHE A 163 33.79 -31.57 -39.45
C PHE A 163 33.32 -31.41 -37.99
N SER A 164 32.05 -31.83 -37.86
CA SER A 164 31.26 -32.25 -36.71
C SER A 164 30.47 -31.16 -35.98
N ASP A 165 29.17 -30.97 -36.24
CA ASP A 165 28.03 -31.91 -36.20
C ASP A 165 27.59 -32.32 -34.78
N SER A 166 26.28 -32.14 -34.60
CA SER A 166 25.31 -32.78 -33.71
C SER A 166 25.63 -33.11 -32.25
N THR A 167 24.70 -32.68 -31.37
CA THR A 167 23.97 -33.48 -30.34
C THR A 167 23.23 -32.49 -29.42
N LEU A 168 21.90 -32.32 -29.49
CA LEU A 168 20.85 -33.23 -28.99
C LEU A 168 21.34 -34.06 -27.81
N ASP A 169 20.96 -33.65 -26.60
CA ASP A 169 20.65 -34.66 -25.61
C ASP A 169 19.47 -34.29 -24.71
N SER A 170 18.58 -35.26 -24.69
CA SER A 170 17.36 -35.35 -23.90
C SER A 170 17.74 -35.68 -22.46
N PHE A 171 17.09 -35.06 -21.47
CA PHE A 171 17.00 -35.68 -20.16
C PHE A 171 15.56 -36.09 -19.89
N GLU A 172 15.43 -37.39 -20.07
CA GLU A 172 14.36 -38.31 -19.79
C GLU A 172 13.94 -38.26 -18.33
N SER A 173 12.62 -38.27 -18.16
CA SER A 173 11.91 -38.54 -16.93
C SER A 173 12.35 -39.87 -16.30
N SER A 174 12.45 -39.90 -14.97
CA SER A 174 12.08 -41.10 -14.19
C SER A 174 11.76 -40.72 -12.74
N PRO A 175 10.58 -41.13 -12.21
CA PRO A 175 10.25 -41.06 -10.79
C PRO A 175 10.82 -42.27 -10.05
N PRO A 176 10.98 -42.22 -8.71
CA PRO A 176 10.36 -43.29 -7.95
C PRO A 176 9.85 -42.92 -6.54
N SER A 177 8.73 -43.57 -6.20
CA SER A 177 8.50 -44.29 -4.94
C SER A 177 8.13 -43.55 -3.65
N SER A 178 6.83 -43.63 -3.33
CA SER A 178 6.29 -43.82 -1.97
C SER A 178 6.88 -45.07 -1.29
N PRO A 179 6.99 -45.13 0.06
CA PRO A 179 5.99 -45.86 0.88
C PRO A 179 5.90 -45.31 2.34
N PRO A 180 5.34 -46.03 3.34
CA PRO A 180 3.95 -46.43 3.51
C PRO A 180 3.32 -45.93 4.84
N VAL A 181 2.02 -46.20 4.91
CA VAL A 181 1.08 -46.18 6.03
C VAL A 181 1.63 -46.73 7.35
N HIS A 182 1.39 -46.01 8.45
CA HIS A 182 1.20 -46.61 9.78
C HIS A 182 0.14 -45.82 10.58
N GLN A 183 -1.02 -46.45 10.78
CA GLN A 183 -1.90 -46.25 11.95
C GLN A 183 -1.26 -46.92 13.18
N PRO A 184 -1.55 -46.43 14.39
CA PRO A 184 -2.53 -47.10 15.26
C PRO A 184 -3.53 -46.10 15.86
N SER A 185 -4.83 -46.42 15.89
CA SER A 185 -5.53 -47.21 16.91
C SER A 185 -5.91 -46.40 18.15
N GLU A 186 -7.23 -46.37 18.31
CA GLU A 186 -8.08 -46.06 19.44
C GLU A 186 -7.44 -46.20 20.82
N GLU A 187 -7.71 -45.23 21.70
CA GLU A 187 -7.93 -45.53 23.10
C GLU A 187 -9.12 -44.73 23.63
N GLN A 188 -10.14 -45.50 24.01
CA GLN A 188 -11.33 -45.08 24.73
C GLN A 188 -10.95 -44.73 26.17
N GLY A 189 -11.51 -43.65 26.70
CA GLY A 189 -11.34 -43.28 28.10
C GLY A 189 -12.48 -42.39 28.58
N ALA A 190 -13.51 -43.03 29.12
CA ALA A 190 -14.62 -42.40 29.83
C ALA A 190 -14.17 -41.91 31.23
N GLY A 191 -14.80 -40.83 31.70
CA GLY A 191 -14.66 -40.30 33.07
C GLY A 191 -15.27 -38.90 33.13
N VAL A 192 -16.60 -38.76 33.29
CA VAL A 192 -17.31 -38.59 34.57
C VAL A 192 -16.90 -37.33 35.36
N ALA A 193 -17.82 -36.36 35.29
CA ALA A 193 -18.29 -35.42 36.30
C ALA A 193 -17.35 -34.96 37.45
N THR A 194 -17.24 -33.63 37.61
CA THR A 194 -17.73 -32.94 38.82
C THR A 194 -17.74 -31.41 38.64
N THR A 195 -18.91 -30.83 38.85
CA THR A 195 -19.17 -29.42 39.15
C THR A 195 -18.56 -29.05 40.51
N PRO A 196 -18.19 -27.78 40.73
CA PRO A 196 -18.81 -27.14 41.88
C PRO A 196 -19.31 -25.71 41.60
N THR A 197 -20.47 -25.50 42.22
CA THR A 197 -21.22 -24.30 42.56
C THR A 197 -20.43 -23.35 43.47
N ASN A 198 -20.93 -22.10 43.57
CA ASN A 198 -20.62 -21.00 44.51
C ASN A 198 -19.68 -19.92 43.94
N GLU A 199 -19.89 -18.62 44.13
CA GLU A 199 -20.90 -17.90 44.91
C GLU A 199 -21.02 -16.45 44.41
N ASP A 200 -22.20 -15.88 44.67
CA ASP A 200 -22.54 -14.47 44.61
C ASP A 200 -21.45 -13.54 45.17
N PHE A 201 -21.15 -12.48 44.44
CA PHE A 201 -20.71 -11.22 45.05
C PHE A 201 -21.42 -10.03 44.41
N THR A 202 -22.33 -9.48 45.20
CA THR A 202 -23.13 -8.29 44.95
C THR A 202 -22.33 -7.02 45.33
N SER A 203 -22.47 -5.97 44.51
CA SER A 203 -22.33 -4.53 44.83
C SER A 203 -20.92 -3.89 44.98
N PRO A 204 -20.79 -2.55 44.88
CA PRO A 204 -21.77 -1.53 44.48
C PRO A 204 -21.35 -0.58 43.34
N HIS A 205 -22.39 0.03 42.80
CA HIS A 205 -22.44 1.14 41.86
C HIS A 205 -21.85 2.42 42.49
N ILE A 206 -20.81 3.01 41.88
CA ILE A 206 -20.31 4.35 42.24
C ILE A 206 -20.71 5.33 41.13
N VAL A 207 -21.59 6.26 41.50
CA VAL A 207 -21.96 7.46 40.74
C VAL A 207 -20.93 8.56 41.06
N PRO A 208 -20.41 9.31 40.08
CA PRO A 208 -19.86 10.63 40.32
C PRO A 208 -20.79 11.76 39.82
N PRO A 209 -20.71 12.95 40.44
CA PRO A 209 -21.74 13.96 40.43
C PRO A 209 -21.71 14.89 39.22
N SER A 210 -22.88 15.50 39.01
CA SER A 210 -23.21 16.56 38.06
C SER A 210 -22.43 17.87 38.29
N ASP A 211 -22.12 18.53 37.16
CA ASP A 211 -22.04 19.97 36.85
C ASP A 211 -21.50 20.99 37.88
N PRO A 212 -20.74 21.98 37.40
CA PRO A 212 -21.42 23.26 37.16
C PRO A 212 -21.10 23.94 35.82
N SER A 213 -22.17 24.50 35.27
CA SER A 213 -22.31 25.55 34.26
C SER A 213 -21.17 26.57 34.21
N ILE A 214 -20.59 26.77 33.02
CA ILE A 214 -19.80 27.97 32.70
C ILE A 214 -20.51 28.80 31.65
N VAL A 215 -20.60 30.07 32.03
CA VAL A 215 -21.30 31.21 31.46
C VAL A 215 -20.83 31.55 30.04
N SER A 216 -21.82 31.82 29.20
CA SER A 216 -21.74 32.43 27.88
C SER A 216 -21.06 33.80 27.90
N VAL A 217 -20.11 34.04 26.97
CA VAL A 217 -19.79 35.40 26.51
C VAL A 217 -19.68 35.41 24.98
N SER A 218 -20.81 35.73 24.35
CA SER A 218 -20.87 36.14 22.95
C SER A 218 -20.25 37.52 22.80
N THR A 219 -19.17 37.64 22.03
CA THR A 219 -18.67 38.95 21.55
C THR A 219 -18.91 39.05 20.06
N SER A 220 -20.09 39.54 19.69
CA SER A 220 -20.41 39.96 18.32
C SER A 220 -19.79 41.33 18.06
N ARG A 221 -18.72 41.41 17.26
CA ARG A 221 -18.27 42.68 16.67
C ARG A 221 -18.91 42.83 15.29
N SER A 222 -19.98 43.63 15.27
CA SER A 222 -20.59 44.22 14.08
C SER A 222 -19.63 45.27 13.50
N ILE A 223 -19.22 45.11 12.26
CA ILE A 223 -18.51 46.12 11.48
C ILE A 223 -19.53 46.71 10.50
N ALA A 224 -19.87 47.97 10.70
CA ALA A 224 -20.62 48.78 9.75
C ALA A 224 -19.77 49.07 8.51
N PRO A 225 -20.33 49.04 7.29
CA PRO A 225 -19.74 49.70 6.15
C PRO A 225 -20.29 51.12 6.04
N LEU A 226 -19.39 52.10 6.02
CA LEU A 226 -19.68 53.46 5.60
C LEU A 226 -20.05 53.50 4.12
N ASP A 227 -21.06 54.34 3.88
CA ASP A 227 -21.62 54.71 2.60
C ASP A 227 -20.79 55.83 1.93
N SER A 228 -21.05 56.02 0.63
CA SER A 228 -20.83 57.24 -0.18
C SER A 228 -19.61 57.37 -1.13
N SER A 229 -19.91 57.13 -2.41
CA SER A 229 -19.68 58.03 -3.59
C SER A 229 -18.36 57.98 -4.38
N PRO A 230 -18.31 58.44 -5.67
CA PRO A 230 -19.39 58.83 -6.59
C PRO A 230 -19.39 58.11 -7.96
N SER A 231 -20.52 58.32 -8.64
CA SER A 231 -20.91 57.93 -9.99
C SER A 231 -19.92 58.34 -11.09
N VAL A 232 -19.50 57.38 -11.92
CA VAL A 232 -18.92 57.62 -13.24
C VAL A 232 -19.76 56.84 -14.26
N VAL A 233 -20.41 57.59 -15.14
CA VAL A 233 -21.22 57.09 -16.25
C VAL A 233 -20.29 56.38 -17.25
N ALA A 234 -20.47 55.07 -17.41
CA ALA A 234 -19.80 54.27 -18.43
C ALA A 234 -20.79 53.91 -19.57
N PRO A 235 -20.33 53.84 -20.83
CA PRO A 235 -21.18 53.60 -22.00
C PRO A 235 -21.67 52.15 -22.09
N PRO A 236 -22.76 51.87 -22.84
CA PRO A 236 -23.41 50.57 -22.86
C PRO A 236 -22.54 49.52 -23.58
N LEU A 237 -22.15 48.47 -22.86
CA LEU A 237 -21.53 47.27 -23.41
C LEU A 237 -22.59 46.28 -23.92
N PRO A 238 -22.30 45.54 -25.00
CA PRO A 238 -23.24 44.60 -25.61
C PRO A 238 -23.48 43.36 -24.73
N SER A 239 -24.76 43.02 -24.57
CA SER A 239 -25.36 41.71 -24.26
C SER A 239 -24.37 40.61 -23.83
N ILE A 240 -24.19 40.48 -22.52
CA ILE A 240 -23.45 39.38 -21.88
C ILE A 240 -24.36 38.14 -21.87
N VAL A 241 -24.02 37.17 -22.72
CA VAL A 241 -24.54 35.80 -22.60
C VAL A 241 -24.05 35.21 -21.27
N PRO A 242 -24.93 34.65 -20.42
CA PRO A 242 -24.53 34.14 -19.11
C PRO A 242 -23.59 32.94 -19.28
N ARG A 243 -22.29 33.16 -19.05
CA ARG A 243 -21.30 32.09 -18.85
C ARG A 243 -21.67 31.36 -17.56
N ARG A 244 -22.24 30.16 -17.68
CA ARG A 244 -22.42 29.22 -16.58
C ARG A 244 -21.08 28.99 -15.90
N SER A 245 -21.00 29.33 -14.61
CA SER A 245 -19.81 29.12 -13.80
C SER A 245 -19.54 27.61 -13.67
N ILE A 246 -18.32 27.18 -13.95
CA ILE A 246 -17.84 25.80 -13.77
C ILE A 246 -17.37 25.59 -12.32
N LEU A 247 -17.77 26.47 -11.39
CA LEU A 247 -17.49 26.29 -9.97
C LEU A 247 -18.32 25.12 -9.47
N CYS A 248 -17.61 24.02 -9.24
CA CYS A 248 -18.07 22.76 -8.70
C CYS A 248 -19.12 22.96 -7.62
N GLU A 249 -20.35 22.62 -7.97
CA GLU A 249 -21.41 22.28 -7.04
C GLU A 249 -20.86 21.31 -6.00
N SER A 250 -21.02 21.67 -4.73
CA SER A 250 -20.49 20.94 -3.59
C SER A 250 -21.15 19.58 -3.48
N LEU A 251 -20.60 18.59 -4.18
CA LEU A 251 -21.03 17.19 -4.06
C LEU A 251 -21.01 16.78 -2.59
N SER A 252 -22.08 16.08 -2.20
CA SER A 252 -22.28 15.52 -0.87
C SER A 252 -21.09 14.63 -0.45
N GLU A 253 -20.86 14.50 0.85
CA GLU A 253 -19.77 13.69 1.40
C GLU A 253 -19.86 12.23 0.94
N GLU A 254 -21.10 11.74 0.74
CA GLU A 254 -21.42 10.41 0.23
C GLU A 254 -21.04 10.22 -1.25
N GLU A 255 -21.27 11.23 -2.10
CA GLU A 255 -20.82 11.21 -3.51
C GLU A 255 -19.31 11.36 -3.65
N ARG A 256 -18.64 12.06 -2.73
CA ARG A 256 -17.18 12.15 -2.70
C ARG A 256 -16.53 10.81 -2.38
N SER A 257 -17.14 9.99 -1.51
CA SER A 257 -16.71 8.60 -1.30
C SER A 257 -16.92 7.71 -2.54
N ARG A 258 -17.94 7.99 -3.36
CA ARG A 258 -18.23 7.25 -4.60
C ARG A 258 -17.40 7.69 -5.81
N LYS A 259 -16.66 8.81 -5.75
CA LYS A 259 -15.71 9.19 -6.81
C LYS A 259 -14.55 8.19 -6.85
N ARG A 260 -14.80 7.11 -7.59
CA ARG A 260 -13.88 6.03 -7.95
C ARG A 260 -12.52 6.64 -8.27
N LYS A 261 -11.53 6.38 -7.41
CA LYS A 261 -10.12 6.53 -7.81
C LYS A 261 -9.91 5.51 -8.92
N ARG A 262 -10.05 5.94 -10.18
CA ARG A 262 -9.57 5.16 -11.32
C ARG A 262 -8.07 5.03 -11.12
N SER A 263 -7.65 3.88 -10.60
CA SER A 263 -6.26 3.47 -10.64
C SER A 263 -5.96 3.23 -12.11
N VAL A 264 -5.33 4.19 -12.76
CA VAL A 264 -4.86 4.00 -14.14
C VAL A 264 -3.54 3.26 -14.05
N SER A 265 -3.58 1.92 -14.21
CA SER A 265 -2.36 1.13 -14.45
C SER A 265 -1.92 1.40 -15.89
N TRP A 266 -0.82 2.14 -16.04
CA TRP A 266 -0.24 2.41 -17.35
C TRP A 266 0.73 1.26 -17.70
N GLY A 267 0.29 0.37 -18.59
CA GLY A 267 1.13 -0.46 -19.48
C GLY A 267 2.28 -1.25 -18.85
N ARG A 268 1.99 -2.36 -18.17
CA ARG A 268 2.92 -3.50 -18.08
C ARG A 268 2.27 -4.74 -18.67
N GLU A 269 3.11 -5.67 -19.12
CA GLU A 269 2.76 -7.05 -19.42
C GLU A 269 1.76 -7.59 -18.39
N HIS A 270 0.68 -8.17 -18.91
CA HIS A 270 -0.58 -8.47 -18.24
C HIS A 270 -0.55 -9.71 -17.34
N ASP A 271 0.60 -10.20 -16.90
CA ASP A 271 0.74 -11.62 -16.56
C ASP A 271 0.81 -11.97 -15.08
N ALA A 272 0.16 -11.20 -14.20
CA ALA A 272 -0.08 -11.69 -12.85
C ALA A 272 -1.58 -11.79 -12.60
N ASN A 273 -2.12 -12.99 -12.81
CA ASN A 273 -3.36 -13.43 -12.19
C ASN A 273 -3.32 -13.04 -10.71
N VAL A 274 -4.09 -12.01 -10.33
CA VAL A 274 -4.08 -11.54 -8.94
C VAL A 274 -5.00 -12.44 -8.14
N ALA A 275 -4.46 -13.03 -7.08
CA ALA A 275 -5.20 -13.93 -6.22
C ALA A 275 -5.97 -13.15 -5.14
N PHE A 276 -7.25 -13.48 -5.03
CA PHE A 276 -8.19 -12.96 -4.06
C PHE A 276 -8.77 -14.09 -3.21
N MET A 277 -9.46 -13.72 -2.13
CA MET A 277 -10.22 -14.67 -1.34
C MET A 277 -11.56 -14.08 -0.89
N LEU A 278 -12.58 -14.94 -0.79
CA LEU A 278 -13.85 -14.67 -0.13
C LEU A 278 -13.85 -15.44 1.19
N VAL A 279 -13.84 -14.69 2.30
CA VAL A 279 -13.68 -15.24 3.65
C VAL A 279 -15.06 -15.43 4.29
N ASN A 280 -15.18 -16.47 5.12
CA ASN A 280 -16.31 -16.75 5.98
C ASN A 280 -17.62 -17.13 5.24
N VAL A 281 -17.50 -17.89 4.15
CA VAL A 281 -18.65 -18.48 3.46
C VAL A 281 -19.14 -19.68 4.26
N THR A 282 -20.40 -19.68 4.69
CA THR A 282 -20.97 -20.79 5.46
C THR A 282 -21.60 -21.79 4.50
N SER A 283 -20.96 -22.95 4.30
CA SER A 283 -21.39 -23.95 3.32
C SER A 283 -21.11 -25.39 3.75
N THR A 284 -22.16 -26.23 3.73
CA THR A 284 -22.02 -27.68 3.92
C THR A 284 -21.48 -28.38 2.68
N ARG A 285 -21.73 -27.81 1.48
CA ARG A 285 -21.36 -28.38 0.19
C ARG A 285 -20.70 -27.31 -0.69
N PRO A 286 -19.46 -26.91 -0.40
CA PRO A 286 -18.79 -25.78 -1.07
C PRO A 286 -18.64 -25.95 -2.59
N ASN A 287 -18.62 -27.18 -3.11
CA ASN A 287 -18.58 -27.47 -4.55
C ASN A 287 -19.90 -27.13 -5.29
N LYS A 288 -21.00 -26.96 -4.56
CA LYS A 288 -22.34 -26.65 -5.11
C LYS A 288 -22.84 -25.30 -4.63
N ASP A 289 -21.96 -24.50 -4.04
CA ASP A 289 -22.32 -23.25 -3.41
C ASP A 289 -22.04 -22.09 -4.36
N ASP A 290 -23.10 -21.52 -4.92
CA ASP A 290 -23.02 -20.46 -5.92
C ASP A 290 -22.81 -19.07 -5.27
N THR A 291 -22.59 -18.98 -3.94
CA THR A 291 -22.44 -17.69 -3.24
C THR A 291 -21.29 -16.87 -3.80
N LEU A 292 -20.14 -17.50 -4.09
CA LEU A 292 -18.98 -16.80 -4.67
C LEU A 292 -19.33 -16.25 -6.06
N GLU A 293 -19.90 -17.08 -6.92
CA GLU A 293 -20.24 -16.72 -8.29
C GLU A 293 -21.29 -15.61 -8.33
N ASN A 294 -22.32 -15.69 -7.49
CA ASN A 294 -23.36 -14.66 -7.39
C ASN A 294 -22.80 -13.31 -6.96
N LEU A 295 -21.95 -13.28 -5.92
CA LEU A 295 -21.32 -12.04 -5.44
C LEU A 295 -20.36 -11.44 -6.48
N LEU A 296 -19.58 -12.27 -7.16
CA LEU A 296 -18.66 -11.78 -8.20
C LEU A 296 -19.39 -11.32 -9.46
N LYS A 297 -20.48 -11.99 -9.83
CA LYS A 297 -21.37 -11.57 -10.92
C LYS A 297 -21.99 -10.21 -10.67
N GLU A 298 -22.39 -9.91 -9.43
CA GLU A 298 -22.90 -8.59 -9.04
C GLU A 298 -21.85 -7.48 -9.23
N ILE A 299 -20.58 -7.78 -8.94
CA ILE A 299 -19.44 -6.86 -9.14
C ILE A 299 -19.04 -6.80 -10.64
N GLY A 300 -19.44 -7.79 -11.43
CA GLY A 300 -19.05 -7.97 -12.83
C GLY A 300 -17.60 -8.41 -12.96
N VAL A 301 -17.24 -9.46 -12.22
CA VAL A 301 -15.93 -10.12 -12.21
C VAL A 301 -16.13 -11.61 -12.43
N GLU A 302 -15.30 -12.24 -13.26
CA GLU A 302 -15.31 -13.69 -13.49
C GLU A 302 -14.14 -14.34 -12.72
N PRO A 303 -14.40 -15.21 -11.73
CA PRO A 303 -13.33 -15.89 -11.01
C PRO A 303 -12.66 -16.98 -11.86
N LYS A 304 -11.36 -17.15 -11.67
CA LYS A 304 -10.58 -18.28 -12.19
C LYS A 304 -9.96 -19.08 -11.05
N ASP A 305 -9.58 -20.33 -11.32
CA ASP A 305 -8.85 -21.20 -10.40
C ASP A 305 -9.48 -21.30 -8.99
N VAL A 306 -10.81 -21.46 -8.94
CA VAL A 306 -11.55 -21.47 -7.67
C VAL A 306 -11.19 -22.71 -6.87
N ARG A 307 -10.73 -22.50 -5.64
CA ARG A 307 -10.51 -23.54 -4.64
C ARG A 307 -11.04 -23.08 -3.29
N PHE A 308 -11.29 -23.98 -2.35
CA PHE A 308 -11.73 -23.59 -1.01
C PHE A 308 -11.02 -24.39 0.07
N GLU A 309 -10.94 -23.80 1.25
CA GLU A 309 -10.39 -24.43 2.45
C GLU A 309 -11.30 -24.19 3.66
N ASN A 310 -11.22 -25.10 4.64
CA ASN A 310 -11.92 -24.93 5.92
C ASN A 310 -11.24 -23.83 6.73
N LEU A 311 -12.02 -22.82 7.14
CA LEU A 311 -11.54 -21.77 8.02
C LEU A 311 -11.34 -22.36 9.43
N PRO A 312 -10.19 -22.15 10.09
CA PRO A 312 -9.85 -22.81 11.36
C PRO A 312 -10.52 -22.14 12.59
N ILE A 313 -11.81 -21.81 12.47
CA ILE A 313 -12.64 -21.19 13.50
C ILE A 313 -13.70 -22.17 14.03
N LYS A 314 -14.35 -21.84 15.16
CA LYS A 314 -15.40 -22.67 15.76
C LYS A 314 -16.71 -22.66 14.97
N LYS A 315 -17.00 -21.59 14.23
CA LYS A 315 -18.21 -21.50 13.41
C LYS A 315 -18.26 -22.67 12.42
N ALA A 316 -19.30 -23.49 12.53
CA ALA A 316 -19.45 -24.69 11.72
C ALA A 316 -19.54 -24.34 10.23
N HIS A 317 -18.96 -25.21 9.40
CA HIS A 317 -19.03 -25.10 7.93
C HIS A 317 -18.50 -23.79 7.33
N SER A 318 -17.73 -22.99 8.08
CA SER A 318 -17.11 -21.79 7.54
C SER A 318 -15.92 -22.13 6.64
N LYS A 319 -15.90 -21.51 5.45
CA LYS A 319 -14.93 -21.74 4.38
C LYS A 319 -14.27 -20.43 3.96
N VAL A 320 -13.10 -20.57 3.36
CA VAL A 320 -12.46 -19.52 2.57
C VAL A 320 -12.39 -20.02 1.13
N PHE A 321 -12.90 -19.22 0.19
CA PHE A 321 -12.75 -19.48 -1.23
C PHE A 321 -11.60 -18.63 -1.76
N TYR A 322 -10.67 -19.25 -2.47
CA TYR A 322 -9.57 -18.60 -3.17
C TYR A 322 -9.84 -18.63 -4.67
N PHE A 323 -9.52 -17.55 -5.36
CA PHE A 323 -9.71 -17.43 -6.80
C PHE A 323 -8.73 -16.40 -7.36
N THR A 324 -8.52 -16.44 -8.68
CA THR A 324 -7.73 -15.46 -9.43
C THR A 324 -8.64 -14.63 -10.33
N VAL A 325 -8.19 -13.43 -10.72
CA VAL A 325 -8.84 -12.62 -11.75
C VAL A 325 -7.84 -12.31 -12.86
N ALA A 326 -8.35 -12.21 -14.09
CA ALA A 326 -7.51 -12.12 -15.28
C ALA A 326 -7.14 -10.68 -15.64
N THR A 327 -8.03 -9.72 -15.36
CA THR A 327 -7.86 -8.35 -15.84
C THR A 327 -7.63 -7.34 -14.71
N ASP A 328 -6.85 -6.29 -15.01
CA ASP A 328 -6.66 -5.14 -14.13
C ASP A 328 -7.99 -4.42 -13.79
N ILE A 329 -8.95 -4.47 -14.72
CA ILE A 329 -10.28 -3.89 -14.53
C ILE A 329 -11.02 -4.65 -13.43
N GLU A 330 -11.05 -5.98 -13.50
CA GLU A 330 -11.67 -6.83 -12.48
C GLU A 330 -10.99 -6.69 -11.12
N LYS A 331 -9.65 -6.70 -11.12
CA LYS A 331 -8.86 -6.41 -9.93
C LYS A 331 -9.26 -5.08 -9.30
N SER A 332 -9.34 -4.01 -10.10
CA SER A 332 -9.72 -2.70 -9.60
C SER A 332 -11.16 -2.66 -9.08
N LYS A 333 -12.08 -3.45 -9.65
CA LYS A 333 -13.46 -3.58 -9.13
C LYS A 333 -13.45 -4.22 -7.76
N LEU A 334 -12.77 -5.36 -7.59
CA LEU A 334 -12.64 -6.04 -6.29
C LEU A 334 -11.95 -5.18 -5.23
N GLU A 335 -10.85 -4.50 -5.58
CA GLU A 335 -10.16 -3.61 -4.64
C GLU A 335 -10.99 -2.39 -4.22
N ASN A 336 -12.03 -2.05 -4.98
CA ASN A 336 -12.99 -1.02 -4.58
C ASN A 336 -14.07 -1.56 -3.62
N GLU A 337 -14.40 -2.86 -3.71
CA GLU A 337 -15.28 -3.55 -2.75
C GLU A 337 -14.60 -3.80 -1.40
N PHE A 338 -13.27 -3.82 -1.36
CA PHE A 338 -12.54 -3.77 -0.10
C PHE A 338 -12.92 -2.49 0.64
N LYS A 339 -13.74 -2.60 1.69
CA LYS A 339 -14.00 -1.47 2.60
C LYS A 339 -12.65 -1.02 3.16
N LYS A 340 -12.07 0.04 2.58
CA LYS A 340 -10.64 0.38 2.66
C LYS A 340 -10.07 0.64 4.06
N ARG A 341 -10.81 0.45 5.17
CA ARG A 341 -10.40 0.90 6.51
C ARG A 341 -10.90 0.10 7.72
N GLN A 342 -11.35 -1.14 7.56
CA GLN A 342 -11.82 -1.93 8.71
C GLN A 342 -11.48 -3.43 8.62
N TRP A 343 -10.28 -3.78 8.16
CA TRP A 343 -9.86 -5.20 8.19
C TRP A 343 -9.97 -5.78 9.61
N ARG A 344 -9.71 -4.98 10.66
CA ARG A 344 -9.88 -5.43 12.04
C ARG A 344 -11.30 -5.83 12.38
N GLY A 345 -12.28 -5.05 11.94
CA GLY A 345 -13.68 -5.38 12.15
C GLY A 345 -14.03 -6.70 11.47
N LEU A 346 -13.57 -6.87 10.23
CA LEU A 346 -13.83 -8.07 9.42
C LEU A 346 -13.11 -9.31 9.95
N PHE A 347 -11.89 -9.17 10.48
CA PHE A 347 -11.07 -10.28 10.98
C PHE A 347 -11.12 -10.48 12.49
N ALA A 348 -11.84 -9.63 13.24
CA ALA A 348 -12.07 -9.82 14.66
C ALA A 348 -12.79 -11.16 14.87
N ILE A 349 -12.25 -11.96 15.81
CA ILE A 349 -12.75 -13.33 16.02
C ILE A 349 -14.25 -13.36 16.38
N GLU A 350 -14.71 -12.37 17.14
CA GLU A 350 -16.12 -12.19 17.51
C GLU A 350 -16.99 -11.88 16.30
N SER A 351 -16.51 -11.07 15.37
CA SER A 351 -17.23 -10.72 14.14
C SER A 351 -17.32 -11.92 13.20
N ILE A 352 -16.20 -12.61 12.96
CA ILE A 352 -16.16 -13.80 12.08
C ILE A 352 -17.01 -14.94 12.65
N CYS A 353 -16.97 -15.16 13.97
CA CYS A 353 -17.71 -16.25 14.60
C CYS A 353 -19.19 -15.93 14.84
N SER A 354 -19.62 -14.67 14.66
CA SER A 354 -21.03 -14.28 14.81
C SER A 354 -21.92 -15.00 13.81
N ASP A 355 -23.15 -15.36 14.19
CA ASP A 355 -24.14 -15.94 13.27
C ASP A 355 -24.55 -14.94 12.19
N SER A 356 -24.53 -13.64 12.51
CA SER A 356 -24.83 -12.54 11.58
C SER A 356 -23.66 -12.14 10.68
N SER A 357 -22.52 -12.84 10.75
CA SER A 357 -21.34 -12.49 9.96
C SER A 357 -21.60 -12.69 8.46
N THR A 358 -21.37 -11.68 7.65
CA THR A 358 -21.45 -11.79 6.19
C THR A 358 -20.10 -12.17 5.59
N PRO A 359 -20.07 -12.93 4.47
CA PRO A 359 -18.84 -13.14 3.71
C PRO A 359 -18.23 -11.81 3.25
N PHE A 360 -16.90 -11.77 3.11
CA PHE A 360 -16.21 -10.57 2.65
C PHE A 360 -15.00 -10.89 1.77
N PHE A 361 -14.76 -10.02 0.77
CA PHE A 361 -13.61 -10.13 -0.13
C PHE A 361 -12.35 -9.56 0.51
N TRP A 362 -11.21 -10.21 0.24
CA TRP A 362 -9.90 -9.72 0.62
C TRP A 362 -8.81 -10.17 -0.37
N SER A 363 -7.61 -9.62 -0.22
CA SER A 363 -6.43 -10.14 -0.93
C SER A 363 -6.11 -11.55 -0.44
N SER A 364 -5.68 -12.43 -1.35
CA SER A 364 -5.41 -13.83 -0.97
C SER A 364 -4.31 -13.92 0.09
N HIS A 365 -4.61 -14.65 1.16
CA HIS A 365 -3.68 -14.95 2.25
C HIS A 365 -3.77 -16.43 2.63
N SER A 366 -2.65 -17.01 3.05
CA SER A 366 -2.65 -18.39 3.56
C SER A 366 -3.58 -18.53 4.78
N ILE A 367 -4.10 -19.73 5.04
CA ILE A 367 -4.89 -19.99 6.25
C ILE A 367 -4.12 -19.60 7.52
N GLN A 368 -2.80 -19.85 7.56
CA GLN A 368 -1.95 -19.40 8.67
C GLN A 368 -2.00 -17.87 8.82
N SER A 369 -1.80 -17.13 7.74
CA SER A 369 -1.86 -15.66 7.74
C SER A 369 -3.23 -15.12 8.15
N ILE A 370 -4.33 -15.81 7.83
CA ILE A 370 -5.66 -15.44 8.31
C ILE A 370 -5.76 -15.59 9.83
N VAL A 371 -5.22 -16.68 10.40
CA VAL A 371 -5.17 -16.86 11.85
C VAL A 371 -4.31 -15.78 12.51
N GLU A 372 -3.13 -15.48 11.96
CA GLU A 372 -2.29 -14.37 12.42
C GLU A 372 -3.05 -13.03 12.38
N THR A 373 -3.81 -12.79 11.32
CA THR A 373 -4.66 -11.60 11.18
C THR A 373 -5.72 -11.52 12.27
N CYS A 374 -6.33 -12.63 12.69
CA CYS A 374 -7.27 -12.65 13.81
C CYS A 374 -6.62 -12.23 15.14
N PHE A 375 -5.36 -12.62 15.38
CA PHE A 375 -4.60 -12.13 16.52
C PHE A 375 -4.31 -10.64 16.40
N LEU A 376 -3.80 -10.18 15.25
CA LEU A 376 -3.54 -8.77 14.98
C LEU A 376 -4.80 -7.89 15.14
N ALA A 377 -5.97 -8.41 14.74
CA ALA A 377 -7.25 -7.72 14.87
C ALA A 377 -7.71 -7.55 16.33
N ALA A 378 -7.30 -8.45 17.23
CA ALA A 378 -7.60 -8.35 18.66
C ALA A 378 -6.73 -7.31 19.38
N GLY A 379 -5.54 -7.01 18.84
CA GLY A 379 -4.63 -6.00 19.38
C GLY A 379 -5.01 -4.56 19.00
N LYS A 380 -4.33 -3.61 19.62
CA LYS A 380 -4.30 -2.21 19.16
C LYS A 380 -3.01 -2.03 18.34
N PRO A 381 -3.08 -1.58 17.08
CA PRO A 381 -1.89 -1.31 16.29
C PRO A 381 -1.14 -0.14 16.92
N ALA A 382 0.19 -0.16 16.85
CA ALA A 382 0.95 1.03 17.20
C ALA A 382 0.88 2.09 16.07
N PHE A 383 0.97 1.66 14.80
CA PHE A 383 1.00 2.56 13.65
C PHE A 383 0.43 1.90 12.38
N ALA A 384 -0.25 2.71 11.56
CA ALA A 384 -0.85 2.41 10.25
C ALA A 384 -1.87 1.24 10.20
N ASP A 385 -2.94 1.42 9.42
CA ASP A 385 -3.97 0.38 9.22
C ASP A 385 -3.64 -0.56 8.05
N ASP A 386 -2.34 -0.78 7.79
CA ASP A 386 -1.85 -1.64 6.71
C ASP A 386 -1.62 -3.07 7.24
N LEU A 387 -2.54 -3.97 6.89
CA LEU A 387 -2.47 -5.37 7.30
C LEU A 387 -1.22 -6.09 6.74
N ALA A 388 -0.80 -5.77 5.52
CA ALA A 388 0.33 -6.47 4.90
C ALA A 388 1.63 -6.14 5.63
N GLU A 389 1.82 -4.89 6.02
CA GLU A 389 2.95 -4.46 6.85
C GLU A 389 2.94 -5.14 8.22
N GLN A 390 1.77 -5.20 8.87
CA GLN A 390 1.63 -5.83 10.19
C GLN A 390 1.88 -7.35 10.15
N LEU A 391 1.45 -8.05 9.10
CA LEU A 391 1.71 -9.48 8.93
C LEU A 391 3.20 -9.78 8.68
N ASN A 392 3.89 -8.88 7.99
CA ASN A 392 5.33 -9.00 7.71
C ASN A 392 6.18 -8.71 8.95
N ASN A 393 5.73 -7.78 9.82
CA ASN A 393 6.44 -7.43 11.03
C ASN A 393 5.96 -8.26 12.24
N LYS A 394 6.64 -9.38 12.51
CA LYS A 394 6.30 -10.32 13.59
C LYS A 394 6.36 -9.72 15.00
N LYS A 395 6.95 -8.54 15.18
CA LYS A 395 6.97 -7.84 16.49
C LYS A 395 5.57 -7.53 17.01
N PHE A 396 4.66 -7.11 16.13
CA PHE A 396 3.28 -6.82 16.53
C PHE A 396 2.57 -8.08 17.04
N LEU A 397 2.81 -9.21 16.38
CA LEU A 397 2.28 -10.48 16.82
C LEU A 397 2.89 -10.92 18.15
N GLY A 398 4.19 -10.67 18.36
CA GLY A 398 4.88 -10.91 19.62
C GLY A 398 4.30 -10.11 20.79
N GLU A 399 3.91 -8.86 20.58
CA GLU A 399 3.23 -8.04 21.60
C GLU A 399 1.88 -8.62 21.99
N ILE A 400 1.10 -9.11 21.01
CA ILE A 400 -0.20 -9.71 21.26
C ILE A 400 -0.06 -11.05 21.97
N VAL A 401 0.93 -11.86 21.59
CA VAL A 401 1.21 -13.17 22.21
C VAL A 401 1.60 -13.03 23.69
N LYS A 402 2.19 -11.90 24.11
CA LYS A 402 2.49 -11.59 25.51
C LYS A 402 1.24 -11.25 26.33
N ASN A 403 0.15 -10.85 25.69
CA ASN A 403 -1.11 -10.55 26.35
C ASN A 403 -2.01 -11.80 26.41
N GLU A 404 -2.00 -12.49 27.54
CA GLU A 404 -2.73 -13.74 27.73
C GLU A 404 -4.25 -13.60 27.54
N GLU A 405 -4.83 -12.45 27.90
CA GLU A 405 -6.27 -12.19 27.76
C GLU A 405 -6.66 -12.11 26.27
N LEU A 406 -5.90 -11.37 25.47
CA LEU A 406 -6.12 -11.28 24.02
C LEU A 406 -5.92 -12.63 23.35
N VAL A 407 -4.89 -13.38 23.74
CA VAL A 407 -4.64 -14.73 23.23
C VAL A 407 -5.80 -15.65 23.56
N LYS A 408 -6.26 -15.67 24.81
CA LYS A 408 -7.39 -16.49 25.26
C LYS A 408 -8.67 -16.12 24.50
N LYS A 409 -8.92 -14.83 24.30
CA LYS A 409 -10.07 -14.33 23.52
C LYS A 409 -10.04 -14.87 22.09
N VAL A 410 -8.92 -14.77 21.38
CA VAL A 410 -8.81 -15.29 20.00
C VAL A 410 -8.92 -16.81 19.99
N LEU A 411 -8.23 -17.52 20.87
CA LEU A 411 -8.30 -18.97 20.97
C LEU A 411 -9.70 -19.49 21.28
N SER A 412 -10.52 -18.74 22.03
CA SER A 412 -11.90 -19.13 22.30
C SER A 412 -12.79 -19.18 21.06
N GLY A 413 -12.43 -18.51 19.97
CA GLY A 413 -13.14 -18.59 18.69
C GLY A 413 -12.48 -19.52 17.65
N LEU A 414 -11.28 -20.04 17.91
CA LEU A 414 -10.61 -21.00 17.02
C LEU A 414 -11.03 -22.44 17.31
N ASN A 415 -11.06 -23.29 16.27
CA ASN A 415 -11.24 -24.73 16.45
C ASN A 415 -9.91 -25.43 16.79
N VAL A 416 -9.93 -26.76 16.97
CA VAL A 416 -8.75 -27.56 17.32
C VAL A 416 -7.59 -27.36 16.32
N LYS A 417 -7.90 -27.28 15.02
CA LYS A 417 -6.90 -27.04 13.96
C LYS A 417 -6.26 -25.66 14.12
N GLY A 418 -7.06 -24.61 14.34
CA GLY A 418 -6.57 -23.25 14.54
C GLY A 418 -5.74 -23.08 15.81
N ALA A 419 -6.21 -23.66 16.92
CA ALA A 419 -5.46 -23.67 18.17
C ALA A 419 -4.11 -24.40 18.03
N ARG A 420 -4.07 -25.50 17.26
CA ARG A 420 -2.82 -26.20 16.95
C ARG A 420 -1.87 -25.35 16.10
N MET A 421 -2.37 -24.70 15.04
CA MET A 421 -1.56 -23.77 14.22
C MET A 421 -0.95 -22.66 15.08
N PHE A 422 -1.73 -22.09 16.01
CA PHE A 422 -1.22 -21.08 16.92
C PHE A 422 -0.04 -21.58 17.75
N ARG A 423 -0.18 -22.74 18.39
CA ARG A 423 0.87 -23.31 19.26
C ARG A 423 2.13 -23.72 18.51
N GLN A 424 1.98 -24.30 17.32
CA GLN A 424 3.07 -24.92 16.58
C GLN A 424 3.81 -23.97 15.63
N GLN A 425 3.12 -22.96 15.08
CA GLN A 425 3.68 -22.13 14.01
C GLN A 425 3.72 -20.66 14.42
N ILE A 426 2.58 -20.12 14.87
CA ILE A 426 2.43 -18.68 15.10
C ILE A 426 3.19 -18.25 16.35
N LYS A 427 2.96 -18.89 17.50
CA LYS A 427 3.60 -18.54 18.77
C LYS A 427 5.14 -18.61 18.70
N PRO A 428 5.76 -19.65 18.12
CA PRO A 428 7.21 -19.66 17.91
C PRO A 428 7.68 -18.51 17.03
N SER A 429 7.03 -18.27 15.89
CA SER A 429 7.44 -17.21 14.95
C SER A 429 7.35 -15.79 15.51
N ALA A 430 6.52 -15.58 16.54
CA ALA A 430 6.30 -14.29 17.18
C ALA A 430 7.28 -14.02 18.35
N THR A 431 8.06 -15.03 18.77
CA THR A 431 8.99 -14.91 19.89
C THR A 431 10.41 -14.50 19.44
N PHE A 432 10.69 -14.59 18.14
CA PHE A 432 11.91 -14.12 17.48
C PHE A 432 11.70 -12.71 16.90
#